data_AF-A0A497NH98-F1
#
_entry.id   AF-A0A497NH98-F1
#
_cell.length_a   1.000
_cell.length_b   1.000
_cell.length_c   1.000
_cell.angle_alpha   90.00
_cell.angle_beta   90.00
_cell.angle_gamma   90.00
#
_symmetry.space_group_name_H-M   'P 1'
#
loop_
_entity.id
_entity.type
_entity.pdbx_description
1 polymer ?
#
loop_
_entity_poly.entity_id
_entity_poly.type
_entity_poly.pdbx_seq_one_letter_code
_entity_poly.pdbx_strand_id
1 'polypeptide(L)'
;MVKPKKEYETPGIVGYGVYVSRFRIKEGTIERSVPFLDEDAITAAVEAGKLALIHSGVDQSLIGKIYVGSESNPYAVNPIASKVAQVLKLGEEERDERVQGIDAVDTEFACKAATSMFKDAAALVYYPKTPTEYAIVIGADNSQAAPRGEPGGELDFFVGFGGSAFIFGMRDVIAELEGWYSCSSDTPDFWRRDLEPYPRHGGRFTGGPAYFKHIVKAGRKLMEKMNLTPGDIDYFICHQPNPVWPMRAAKSLGFKPEQYLPGMQVSKFGNTYSGSSPIGLASVLDIAKPYERIMIVSYGSGAGSDAYSFLVTSQIEEKRSRQRFNVRYQVENRYIEYIDYATYRRFKEGL
;
A
#
# COMPACT_ATOMS: atom_id res chain seq x y z
N MET A 1 18.93 14.90 3.41
CA MET A 1 18.63 15.18 1.99
C MET A 1 19.86 14.85 1.16
N VAL A 2 19.68 14.19 0.03
CA VAL A 2 20.75 13.81 -0.89
C VAL A 2 20.42 14.41 -2.26
N LYS A 3 21.36 15.12 -2.88
CA LYS A 3 21.15 15.64 -4.24
C LYS A 3 21.03 14.46 -5.22
N PRO A 4 20.05 14.47 -6.14
CA PRO A 4 19.88 13.39 -7.10
C PRO A 4 21.10 13.25 -8.00
N LYS A 5 21.47 12.00 -8.34
CA LYS A 5 22.66 11.70 -9.14
C LYS A 5 22.35 11.37 -10.59
N LYS A 6 21.16 10.80 -10.86
CA LYS A 6 20.78 10.32 -12.18
C LYS A 6 19.33 10.65 -12.52
N GLU A 7 19.11 11.08 -13.75
CA GLU A 7 17.80 11.26 -14.36
C GLU A 7 17.42 10.03 -15.21
N TYR A 8 16.13 9.76 -15.33
CA TYR A 8 15.54 8.60 -15.98
C TYR A 8 14.53 9.04 -17.03
N GLU A 9 14.48 8.31 -18.16
CA GLU A 9 13.49 8.54 -19.21
C GLU A 9 12.10 8.00 -18.83
N THR A 10 12.06 7.05 -17.90
CA THR A 10 10.81 6.42 -17.43
C THR A 10 10.56 6.80 -15.97
N PRO A 11 9.36 7.31 -15.61
CA PRO A 11 9.03 7.60 -14.23
C PRO A 11 8.94 6.30 -13.43
N GLY A 12 9.20 6.38 -12.13
CA GLY A 12 9.11 5.22 -11.28
C GLY A 12 9.20 5.54 -9.81
N ILE A 13 9.31 4.49 -9.00
CA ILE A 13 9.44 4.62 -7.55
C ILE A 13 10.85 5.15 -7.26
N VAL A 14 10.95 6.18 -6.42
CA VAL A 14 12.19 6.83 -5.96
C VAL A 14 12.51 6.44 -4.52
N GLY A 15 11.49 6.09 -3.73
CA GLY A 15 11.64 5.54 -2.40
C GLY A 15 10.31 5.07 -1.82
N TYR A 16 10.39 4.31 -0.74
CA TYR A 16 9.23 3.71 -0.09
C TYR A 16 9.42 3.64 1.43
N GLY A 17 8.30 3.50 2.14
CA GLY A 17 8.28 3.35 3.59
C GLY A 17 7.08 2.54 4.04
N VAL A 18 7.22 1.81 5.16
CA VAL A 18 6.16 0.98 5.73
C VAL A 18 6.09 1.20 7.22
N TYR A 19 4.88 1.44 7.70
CA TYR A 19 4.56 1.49 9.12
C TYR A 19 3.50 0.45 9.46
N VAL A 20 3.76 -0.28 10.54
CA VAL A 20 2.77 -1.11 11.24
C VAL A 20 2.98 -0.87 12.72
N SER A 21 1.91 -0.85 13.51
CA SER A 21 2.02 -0.62 14.96
C SER A 21 2.96 -1.64 15.62
N ARG A 22 3.43 -1.40 16.84
CA ARG A 22 4.12 -2.44 17.62
C ARG A 22 3.14 -3.39 18.34
N PHE A 23 1.88 -2.99 18.48
CA PHE A 23 0.87 -3.80 19.14
C PHE A 23 0.38 -4.90 18.20
N ARG A 24 0.29 -6.12 18.73
CA ARG A 24 -0.01 -7.34 17.97
C ARG A 24 -1.04 -8.21 18.68
N ILE A 25 -1.87 -8.88 17.88
CA ILE A 25 -2.60 -10.07 18.31
C ILE A 25 -2.00 -11.27 17.58
N LYS A 26 -1.78 -12.37 18.30
CA LYS A 26 -1.24 -13.61 17.76
C LYS A 26 -2.18 -14.77 18.01
N GLU A 27 -2.61 -15.42 16.93
CA GLU A 27 -3.60 -16.49 16.95
C GLU A 27 -3.16 -17.62 16.01
N GLY A 28 -2.66 -18.71 16.61
CA GLY A 28 -2.05 -19.80 15.86
C GLY A 28 -0.83 -19.32 15.07
N THR A 29 -0.90 -19.42 13.74
CA THR A 29 0.19 -19.02 12.83
C THR A 29 0.04 -17.61 12.29
N ILE A 30 -1.07 -16.94 12.60
CA ILE A 30 -1.35 -15.56 12.16
C ILE A 30 -0.95 -14.60 13.28
N GLU A 31 -0.19 -13.59 12.89
CA GLU A 31 0.05 -12.40 13.68
C GLU A 31 -0.53 -11.20 12.92
N ARG A 32 -1.25 -10.33 13.63
CA ARG A 32 -1.87 -9.14 13.03
C ARG A 32 -1.56 -7.89 13.83
N SER A 33 -1.35 -6.79 13.11
CA SER A 33 -1.12 -5.48 13.67
C SER A 33 -2.43 -4.84 14.09
N VAL A 34 -2.42 -4.16 15.24
CA VAL A 34 -3.59 -3.44 15.75
C VAL A 34 -3.14 -2.05 16.21
N PRO A 35 -3.97 -1.01 16.06
CA PRO A 35 -3.60 0.32 16.51
C PRO A 35 -3.61 0.37 18.05
N PHE A 36 -2.75 1.21 18.62
CA PHE A 36 -2.96 1.72 19.97
C PHE A 36 -4.11 2.73 20.01
N LEU A 37 -4.50 3.17 21.21
CA LEU A 37 -5.63 4.08 21.44
C LEU A 37 -5.51 5.42 20.71
N ASP A 38 -4.29 5.90 20.46
CA ASP A 38 -3.99 7.17 19.78
C ASP A 38 -3.51 6.99 18.34
N GLU A 39 -3.63 5.78 17.78
CA GLU A 39 -3.23 5.46 16.42
C GLU A 39 -4.44 5.31 15.48
N ASP A 40 -4.39 6.00 14.35
CA ASP A 40 -5.38 5.88 13.28
C ASP A 40 -4.71 5.83 11.89
N ALA A 41 -5.53 5.87 10.83
CA ALA A 41 -5.04 5.87 9.45
C ALA A 41 -4.14 7.08 9.13
N ILE A 42 -4.32 8.23 9.81
CA ILE A 42 -3.46 9.41 9.67
C ILE A 42 -2.09 9.11 10.26
N THR A 43 -2.04 8.55 11.49
CA THR A 43 -0.78 8.15 12.14
C THR A 43 0.00 7.18 11.27
N ALA A 44 -0.67 6.15 10.73
CA ALA A 44 -0.04 5.20 9.84
C ALA A 44 0.47 5.83 8.54
N ALA A 45 -0.28 6.76 7.95
CA ALA A 45 0.12 7.48 6.74
C ALA A 45 1.34 8.37 6.97
N VAL A 46 1.36 9.13 8.08
CA VAL A 46 2.49 9.98 8.48
C VAL A 46 3.75 9.14 8.66
N GLU A 47 3.71 8.09 9.47
CA GLU A 47 4.92 7.29 9.75
C GLU A 47 5.43 6.59 8.50
N ALA A 48 4.54 6.04 7.65
CA ALA A 48 4.95 5.46 6.38
C ALA A 48 5.59 6.50 5.43
N GLY A 49 4.99 7.69 5.31
CA GLY A 49 5.48 8.78 4.48
C GLY A 49 6.85 9.30 4.94
N LYS A 50 7.03 9.46 6.26
CA LYS A 50 8.32 9.81 6.86
C LYS A 50 9.41 8.79 6.53
N LEU A 51 9.12 7.50 6.63
CA LEU A 51 10.07 6.44 6.28
C LEU A 51 10.41 6.47 4.77
N ALA A 52 9.43 6.80 3.92
CA ALA A 52 9.64 6.95 2.47
C ALA A 52 10.54 8.15 2.13
N LEU A 53 10.37 9.29 2.81
CA LEU A 53 11.26 10.46 2.67
C LEU A 53 12.70 10.14 3.10
N ILE A 54 12.86 9.43 4.22
CA ILE A 54 14.19 9.00 4.69
C ILE A 54 14.84 8.06 3.67
N HIS A 55 14.10 7.06 3.18
CA HIS A 55 14.60 6.09 2.20
C HIS A 55 14.97 6.78 0.88
N SER A 56 14.11 7.65 0.35
CA SER A 56 14.34 8.35 -0.91
C SER A 56 15.49 9.35 -0.82
N GLY A 57 15.66 10.00 0.33
CA GLY A 57 16.57 11.13 0.53
C GLY A 57 16.13 12.42 -0.17
N VAL A 58 14.92 12.45 -0.72
CA VAL A 58 14.32 13.59 -1.44
C VAL A 58 14.10 14.75 -0.46
N ASP A 59 14.28 15.96 -0.96
CA ASP A 59 13.83 17.16 -0.26
C ASP A 59 12.30 17.21 -0.31
N GLN A 60 11.69 17.10 0.86
CA GLN A 60 10.23 17.12 1.04
C GLN A 60 9.55 18.37 0.45
N SER A 61 10.26 19.49 0.33
CA SER A 61 9.71 20.70 -0.30
C SER A 61 9.46 20.55 -1.80
N LEU A 62 10.11 19.59 -2.46
CA LEU A 62 9.94 19.29 -3.89
C LEU A 62 8.77 18.34 -4.18
N ILE A 63 8.06 17.88 -3.15
CA ILE A 63 6.88 17.02 -3.30
C ILE A 63 5.68 17.93 -3.64
N GLY A 64 5.27 17.94 -4.90
CA GLY A 64 4.16 18.78 -5.39
C GLY A 64 2.78 18.12 -5.30
N LYS A 65 2.73 16.80 -5.06
CA LYS A 65 1.46 16.05 -4.98
C LYS A 65 1.51 14.98 -3.89
N ILE A 66 0.43 14.88 -3.12
CA ILE A 66 0.16 13.77 -2.21
C ILE A 66 -1.21 13.14 -2.49
N TYR A 67 -1.21 11.81 -2.56
CA TYR A 67 -2.41 10.98 -2.52
C TYR A 67 -2.41 10.14 -1.25
N VAL A 68 -3.50 10.16 -0.48
CA VAL A 68 -3.71 9.22 0.62
C VAL A 68 -4.94 8.36 0.33
N GLY A 69 -4.73 7.08 0.10
CA GLY A 69 -5.77 6.09 -0.12
C GLY A 69 -6.13 5.35 1.16
N SER A 70 -7.39 5.44 1.58
CA SER A 70 -7.91 4.79 2.79
C SER A 70 -9.40 4.51 2.62
N GLU A 71 -9.90 3.48 3.29
CA GLU A 71 -11.33 3.22 3.48
C GLU A 71 -11.74 3.28 4.98
N SER A 72 -10.80 3.69 5.84
CA SER A 72 -10.95 3.84 7.29
C SER A 72 -10.62 5.26 7.77
N ASN A 73 -10.98 6.27 6.96
CA ASN A 73 -10.76 7.68 7.29
C ASN A 73 -11.47 8.05 8.61
N PRO A 74 -10.75 8.66 9.58
CA PRO A 74 -11.36 9.10 10.84
C PRO A 74 -12.37 10.25 10.66
N TYR A 75 -12.34 10.96 9.52
CA TYR A 75 -13.28 12.04 9.21
C TYR A 75 -14.05 11.74 7.93
N ALA A 76 -15.34 12.11 7.89
CA ALA A 76 -16.17 11.96 6.69
C ALA A 76 -15.77 12.91 5.54
N VAL A 77 -15.21 14.09 5.87
CA VAL A 77 -14.91 15.14 4.87
C VAL A 77 -13.51 15.75 5.06
N ASN A 78 -13.06 15.97 6.29
CA ASN A 78 -11.78 16.64 6.54
C ASN A 78 -10.59 15.75 6.10
N PRO A 79 -9.83 16.13 5.07
CA PRO A 79 -8.94 15.20 4.38
C PRO A 79 -7.77 14.72 5.23
N ILE A 80 -7.33 13.48 5.02
CA ILE A 80 -6.11 12.91 5.60
C ILE A 80 -4.89 13.52 4.92
N ALA A 81 -4.91 13.62 3.59
CA ALA A 81 -3.78 14.04 2.78
C ALA A 81 -3.25 15.43 3.18
N SER A 82 -4.12 16.39 3.50
CA SER A 82 -3.69 17.72 3.94
C SER A 82 -3.00 17.69 5.31
N LYS A 83 -3.51 16.89 6.27
CA LYS A 83 -2.89 16.71 7.58
C LYS A 83 -1.52 16.05 7.46
N VAL A 84 -1.43 15.01 6.62
CA VAL A 84 -0.16 14.30 6.37
C VAL A 84 0.85 15.24 5.70
N ALA A 85 0.44 16.03 4.70
CA ALA A 85 1.30 17.02 4.05
C ALA A 85 1.87 18.02 5.06
N GLN A 86 1.02 18.53 5.95
CA GLN A 86 1.43 19.49 6.97
C GLN A 86 2.42 18.89 7.97
N VAL A 87 2.14 17.68 8.48
CA VAL A 87 3.00 17.01 9.47
C VAL A 87 4.35 16.64 8.87
N LEU A 88 4.36 16.15 7.62
CA LEU A 88 5.58 15.80 6.91
C LEU A 88 6.27 17.01 6.28
N LYS A 89 5.67 18.21 6.38
CA LYS A 89 6.16 19.46 5.80
C LYS A 89 6.50 19.30 4.30
N LEU A 90 5.55 18.75 3.56
CA LEU A 90 5.66 18.55 2.11
C LEU A 90 5.34 19.85 1.35
N GLY A 91 5.93 20.00 0.16
CA GLY A 91 5.72 21.16 -0.69
C GLY A 91 6.44 22.41 -0.19
N GLU A 92 6.38 23.46 -1.01
CA GLU A 92 6.99 24.75 -0.67
C GLU A 92 6.22 25.42 0.47
N GLU A 93 6.92 25.84 1.53
CA GLU A 93 6.33 26.55 2.67
C GLU A 93 6.72 28.04 2.59
N GLU A 94 5.74 28.91 2.34
CA GLU A 94 5.96 30.35 2.42
C GLU A 94 5.90 30.78 3.89
N ARG A 95 6.98 31.39 4.40
CA ARG A 95 7.17 31.62 5.85
C ARG A 95 6.08 32.45 6.53
N ASP A 96 5.34 33.25 5.75
CA ASP A 96 4.30 34.14 6.25
C ASP A 96 2.88 33.59 6.05
N GLU A 97 2.71 32.53 5.27
CA GLU A 97 1.42 31.94 4.93
C GLU A 97 1.39 30.50 5.44
N ARG A 98 0.46 30.17 6.36
CA ARG A 98 0.32 28.80 6.93
C ARG A 98 -0.24 27.77 5.91
N VAL A 99 0.09 27.94 4.64
CA VAL A 99 -0.39 27.19 3.49
C VAL A 99 0.83 26.68 2.73
N GLN A 100 0.79 25.42 2.30
CA GLN A 100 1.88 24.78 1.56
C GLN A 100 1.54 24.71 0.07
N GLY A 101 2.53 24.93 -0.78
CA GLY A 101 2.46 24.74 -2.24
C GLY A 101 2.43 23.26 -2.61
N ILE A 102 1.36 22.56 -2.23
CA ILE A 102 1.14 21.13 -2.53
C ILE A 102 -0.33 20.85 -2.84
N ASP A 103 -0.55 20.01 -3.84
CA ASP A 103 -1.86 19.44 -4.12
C ASP A 103 -2.06 18.16 -3.30
N ALA A 104 -3.12 18.10 -2.48
CA ALA A 104 -3.39 17.00 -1.56
C ALA A 104 -4.79 16.42 -1.76
N VAL A 105 -4.86 15.11 -2.03
CA VAL A 105 -6.12 14.41 -2.34
C VAL A 105 -6.24 13.09 -1.57
N ASP A 106 -7.38 12.92 -0.91
CA ASP A 106 -7.81 11.63 -0.40
C ASP A 106 -8.42 10.80 -1.53
N THR A 107 -8.18 9.49 -1.52
CA THR A 107 -8.75 8.57 -2.50
C THR A 107 -9.42 7.40 -1.82
N GLU A 108 -10.54 6.96 -2.39
CA GLU A 108 -11.33 5.85 -1.87
C GLU A 108 -11.76 4.94 -3.01
N PHE A 109 -11.30 3.69 -2.96
CA PHE A 109 -11.82 2.57 -3.73
C PHE A 109 -11.41 1.30 -2.99
N ALA A 110 -11.97 1.11 -1.80
CA ALA A 110 -11.63 0.00 -0.92
C ALA A 110 -10.10 -0.24 -0.86
N CYS A 111 -9.68 -1.51 -0.87
CA CYS A 111 -8.28 -1.89 -0.70
C CYS A 111 -7.36 -1.55 -1.89
N LYS A 112 -7.86 -0.94 -2.98
CA LYS A 112 -7.04 -0.44 -4.11
C LYS A 112 -6.95 1.08 -4.15
N ALA A 113 -7.41 1.79 -3.12
CA ALA A 113 -7.41 3.25 -3.08
C ALA A 113 -6.03 3.84 -3.41
N ALA A 114 -4.97 3.38 -2.74
CA ALA A 114 -3.61 3.85 -3.02
C ALA A 114 -3.08 3.39 -4.38
N THR A 115 -3.19 2.10 -4.72
CA THR A 115 -2.62 1.59 -5.98
C THR A 115 -3.28 2.21 -7.20
N SER A 116 -4.54 2.63 -7.10
CA SER A 116 -5.22 3.35 -8.19
C SER A 116 -4.44 4.59 -8.63
N MET A 117 -3.76 5.25 -7.69
CA MET A 117 -3.00 6.48 -7.89
C MET A 117 -1.55 6.26 -8.33
N PHE A 118 -1.03 5.02 -8.41
CA PHE A 118 0.35 4.79 -8.86
C PHE A 118 0.58 5.27 -10.29
N LYS A 119 -0.36 4.96 -11.21
CA LYS A 119 -0.31 5.44 -12.60
C LYS A 119 -0.50 6.95 -12.68
N ASP A 120 -1.37 7.52 -11.84
CA ASP A 120 -1.67 8.95 -11.87
C ASP A 120 -0.46 9.75 -11.36
N ALA A 121 0.18 9.30 -10.28
CA ALA A 121 1.42 9.86 -9.78
C ALA A 121 2.55 9.76 -10.81
N ALA A 122 2.75 8.59 -11.43
CA ALA A 122 3.78 8.42 -12.47
C ALA A 122 3.52 9.28 -13.72
N ALA A 123 2.26 9.39 -14.17
CA ALA A 123 1.89 10.24 -15.29
C ALA A 123 2.05 11.73 -14.98
N LEU A 124 1.73 12.14 -13.75
CA LEU A 124 1.87 13.53 -13.30
C LEU A 124 3.34 13.97 -13.26
N VAL A 125 4.22 13.16 -12.66
CA VAL A 125 5.67 13.49 -12.60
C VAL A 125 6.34 13.46 -13.97
N TYR A 126 5.75 12.75 -14.95
CA TYR A 126 6.22 12.70 -16.33
C TYR A 126 5.71 13.86 -17.20
N TYR A 127 4.73 14.65 -16.73
CA TYR A 127 4.12 15.69 -17.55
C TYR A 127 5.08 16.88 -17.77
N PRO A 128 5.53 17.16 -19.01
CA PRO A 128 6.68 18.04 -19.24
C PRO A 128 6.37 19.54 -19.16
N LYS A 129 5.10 19.94 -19.28
CA LYS A 129 4.73 21.37 -19.34
C LYS A 129 4.56 22.02 -17.97
N THR A 130 4.35 21.22 -16.94
CA THR A 130 4.22 21.67 -15.55
C THR A 130 4.88 20.64 -14.66
N PRO A 131 6.23 20.67 -14.56
CA PRO A 131 6.97 19.63 -13.88
C PRO A 131 6.58 19.53 -12.40
N THR A 132 6.01 18.40 -12.02
CA THR A 132 5.90 17.99 -10.61
C THR A 132 7.08 17.08 -10.33
N GLU A 133 8.09 17.53 -9.58
CA GLU A 133 9.32 16.75 -9.40
C GLU A 133 9.06 15.39 -8.77
N TYR A 134 8.21 15.38 -7.74
CA TYR A 134 7.84 14.17 -7.03
C TYR A 134 6.38 14.18 -6.59
N ALA A 135 5.78 12.99 -6.62
CA ALA A 135 4.45 12.73 -6.06
C ALA A 135 4.56 11.60 -5.04
N ILE A 136 3.88 11.71 -3.90
CA ILE A 136 3.82 10.64 -2.89
C ILE A 136 2.43 10.01 -2.87
N VAL A 137 2.39 8.69 -2.89
CA VAL A 137 1.16 7.89 -2.77
C VAL A 137 1.24 7.05 -1.52
N ILE A 138 0.22 7.14 -0.66
CA ILE A 138 0.18 6.46 0.63
C ILE A 138 -1.08 5.62 0.72
N GLY A 139 -0.96 4.35 1.08
CA GLY A 139 -2.09 3.49 1.46
C GLY A 139 -2.03 3.20 2.94
N ALA A 140 -3.06 3.55 3.69
CA ALA A 140 -3.08 3.37 5.14
C ALA A 140 -4.49 3.07 5.64
N ASP A 141 -4.61 2.07 6.52
CA ASP A 141 -5.89 1.71 7.10
C ASP A 141 -5.78 1.12 8.50
N ASN A 142 -6.82 1.39 9.29
CA ASN A 142 -7.23 0.58 10.43
C ASN A 142 -8.40 -0.29 9.99
N SER A 143 -8.08 -1.46 9.44
CA SER A 143 -9.09 -2.33 8.84
C SER A 143 -10.16 -2.75 9.85
N GLN A 144 -11.41 -2.78 9.37
CA GLN A 144 -12.60 -2.87 10.20
C GLN A 144 -13.28 -4.22 10.03
N ALA A 145 -13.70 -4.82 11.14
CA ALA A 145 -14.56 -6.00 11.13
C ALA A 145 -15.47 -5.96 12.35
N ALA A 146 -16.68 -6.47 12.18
CA ALA A 146 -17.59 -6.66 13.30
C ALA A 146 -16.97 -7.60 14.35
N PRO A 147 -17.38 -7.52 15.63
CA PRO A 147 -17.01 -8.51 16.62
C PRO A 147 -17.24 -9.95 16.14
N ARG A 148 -16.37 -10.86 16.56
CA ARG A 148 -16.55 -12.30 16.31
C ARG A 148 -17.91 -12.78 16.81
N GLY A 149 -18.54 -13.65 16.02
CA GLY A 149 -19.88 -14.16 16.29
C GLY A 149 -21.00 -13.27 15.75
N GLU A 150 -20.68 -12.04 15.32
CA GLU A 150 -21.63 -11.17 14.63
C GLU A 150 -21.52 -11.31 13.09
N PRO A 151 -22.56 -10.94 12.33
CA PRO A 151 -22.48 -10.90 10.88
C PRO A 151 -21.29 -10.04 10.40
N GLY A 152 -20.42 -10.60 9.55
CA GLY A 152 -19.20 -9.94 9.08
C GLY A 152 -17.99 -10.07 10.02
N GLY A 153 -18.16 -10.62 11.23
CA GLY A 153 -17.08 -10.83 12.19
C GLY A 153 -16.08 -11.91 11.80
N GLU A 154 -16.37 -12.69 10.75
CA GLU A 154 -15.42 -13.66 10.19
C GLU A 154 -14.16 -13.00 9.62
N LEU A 155 -14.24 -11.72 9.24
CA LEU A 155 -13.11 -10.93 8.77
C LEU A 155 -12.16 -10.52 9.91
N ASP A 156 -12.62 -10.52 11.16
CA ASP A 156 -11.82 -10.03 12.29
C ASP A 156 -10.53 -10.83 12.49
N PHE A 157 -10.51 -12.11 12.12
CA PHE A 157 -9.28 -12.92 12.15
C PHE A 157 -8.16 -12.42 11.23
N PHE A 158 -8.50 -11.58 10.24
CA PHE A 158 -7.58 -11.17 9.20
C PHE A 158 -7.34 -9.66 9.14
N VAL A 159 -8.17 -8.82 9.76
CA VAL A 159 -7.94 -7.36 9.72
C VAL A 159 -6.65 -6.97 10.43
N GLY A 160 -5.96 -5.98 9.86
CA GLY A 160 -4.73 -5.42 10.41
C GLY A 160 -4.76 -3.89 10.45
N PHE A 161 -3.64 -3.32 10.88
CA PHE A 161 -3.42 -1.88 10.95
C PHE A 161 -2.04 -1.46 10.45
N GLY A 162 -1.99 -0.47 9.59
CA GLY A 162 -0.73 0.09 9.12
C GLY A 162 -0.86 0.80 7.80
N GLY A 163 0.28 1.18 7.24
CA GLY A 163 0.33 1.86 5.97
C GLY A 163 1.68 1.74 5.28
N SER A 164 1.71 2.13 4.02
CA SER A 164 2.91 2.20 3.21
C SER A 164 2.84 3.39 2.26
N ALA A 165 3.99 3.97 1.99
CA ALA A 165 4.13 5.16 1.16
C ALA A 165 5.17 4.91 0.07
N PHE A 166 4.89 5.44 -1.12
CA PHE A 166 5.73 5.33 -2.31
C PHE A 166 5.88 6.71 -2.94
N ILE A 167 7.12 7.16 -3.14
CA ILE A 167 7.44 8.41 -3.83
C ILE A 167 7.72 8.07 -5.28
N PHE A 168 7.03 8.72 -6.20
CA PHE A 168 7.24 8.65 -7.65
C PHE A 168 8.00 9.88 -8.13
N GLY A 169 8.84 9.69 -9.15
CA GLY A 169 9.60 10.76 -9.79
C GLY A 169 10.44 10.22 -10.96
N MET A 170 11.31 11.08 -11.50
CA MET A 170 12.20 10.75 -12.64
C MET A 170 13.69 10.78 -12.28
N ARG A 171 14.02 10.96 -10.99
CA ARG A 171 15.41 11.06 -10.52
C ARG A 171 15.72 10.01 -9.46
N ASP A 172 16.87 9.37 -9.59
CA ASP A 172 17.31 8.24 -8.76
C ASP A 172 16.21 7.18 -8.56
N VAL A 173 15.49 6.86 -9.63
CA VAL A 173 14.41 5.85 -9.64
C VAL A 173 14.99 4.49 -9.23
N ILE A 174 14.40 3.83 -8.24
CA ILE A 174 14.75 2.48 -7.76
C ILE A 174 13.99 1.37 -8.50
N ALA A 175 12.85 1.70 -9.10
CA ALA A 175 12.05 0.79 -9.88
C ALA A 175 11.23 1.55 -10.93
N GLU A 176 11.55 1.37 -12.21
CA GLU A 176 10.89 2.04 -13.35
C GLU A 176 9.52 1.43 -13.61
N LEU A 177 8.50 2.27 -13.85
CA LEU A 177 7.17 1.79 -14.20
C LEU A 177 7.10 1.43 -15.68
N GLU A 178 7.23 0.15 -16.02
CA GLU A 178 7.22 -0.33 -17.41
C GLU A 178 5.82 -0.30 -18.03
N GLY A 179 4.77 -0.47 -17.23
CA GLY A 179 3.40 -0.49 -17.73
C GLY A 179 2.35 -0.85 -16.68
N TRP A 180 1.09 -0.61 -17.04
CA TRP A 180 -0.06 -0.91 -16.19
C TRP A 180 -1.31 -1.31 -16.98
N TYR A 181 -2.23 -1.96 -16.26
CA TYR A 181 -3.59 -2.28 -16.70
C TYR A 181 -4.56 -2.17 -15.53
N SER A 182 -5.74 -1.60 -15.75
CA SER A 182 -6.81 -1.51 -14.75
C SER A 182 -8.10 -2.08 -15.30
N CYS A 183 -8.91 -2.71 -14.44
CA CYS A 183 -10.28 -3.10 -14.75
C CYS A 183 -11.20 -2.95 -13.54
N SER A 184 -12.46 -2.58 -13.79
CA SER A 184 -13.49 -2.43 -12.76
C SER A 184 -14.82 -3.00 -13.24
N SER A 185 -15.70 -3.34 -12.32
CA SER A 185 -17.11 -3.63 -12.56
C SER A 185 -17.95 -3.25 -11.34
N ASP A 186 -19.25 -3.06 -11.51
CA ASP A 186 -20.17 -2.95 -10.38
C ASP A 186 -20.41 -4.35 -9.80
N THR A 187 -19.72 -4.65 -8.70
CA THR A 187 -19.77 -5.93 -7.99
C THR A 187 -19.79 -5.64 -6.49
N PRO A 188 -20.96 -5.57 -5.85
CA PRO A 188 -21.10 -5.17 -4.45
C PRO A 188 -20.74 -6.34 -3.51
N ASP A 189 -19.48 -6.73 -3.49
CA ASP A 189 -18.99 -7.90 -2.77
C ASP A 189 -18.57 -7.63 -1.32
N PHE A 190 -18.15 -6.41 -1.02
CA PHE A 190 -17.85 -5.90 0.31
C PHE A 190 -18.10 -4.40 0.32
N TRP A 191 -18.73 -3.91 1.39
CA TRP A 191 -19.10 -2.52 1.51
C TRP A 191 -19.28 -2.13 2.98
N ARG A 192 -19.07 -0.86 3.29
CA ARG A 192 -19.49 -0.25 4.56
C ARG A 192 -20.39 0.92 4.21
N ARG A 193 -21.65 0.91 4.68
CA ARG A 193 -22.54 2.05 4.45
C ARG A 193 -22.10 3.20 5.33
N ASP A 194 -22.52 4.40 4.94
CA ASP A 194 -22.32 5.57 5.78
C ASP A 194 -22.86 5.34 7.19
N LEU A 195 -22.15 5.88 8.18
CA LEU A 195 -22.40 5.75 9.63
C LEU A 195 -22.34 4.32 10.21
N GLU A 196 -22.18 3.27 9.39
CA GLU A 196 -21.99 1.91 9.91
C GLU A 196 -20.56 1.74 10.44
N PRO A 197 -20.38 1.16 11.64
CA PRO A 197 -19.05 0.98 12.23
C PRO A 197 -18.24 -0.14 11.56
N TYR A 198 -18.92 -1.09 10.91
CA TYR A 198 -18.31 -2.29 10.34
C TYR A 198 -18.81 -2.60 8.94
N PRO A 199 -17.96 -3.16 8.07
CA PRO A 199 -18.36 -3.57 6.75
C PRO A 199 -19.21 -4.85 6.75
N ARG A 200 -19.91 -5.07 5.63
CA ARG A 200 -20.57 -6.32 5.24
C ARG A 200 -19.84 -6.91 4.04
N HIS A 201 -20.00 -8.22 3.84
CA HIS A 201 -19.41 -8.92 2.71
C HIS A 201 -20.31 -10.06 2.21
N GLY A 202 -20.19 -10.41 0.93
CA GLY A 202 -20.93 -11.47 0.27
C GLY A 202 -20.37 -12.88 0.47
N GLY A 203 -19.49 -13.09 1.46
CA GLY A 203 -18.85 -14.38 1.74
C GLY A 203 -18.13 -14.96 0.52
N ARG A 204 -18.60 -16.11 0.01
CA ARG A 204 -18.04 -16.76 -1.18
C ARG A 204 -18.11 -15.88 -2.44
N PHE A 205 -19.06 -14.94 -2.50
CA PHE A 205 -19.20 -14.00 -3.62
C PHE A 205 -18.01 -13.02 -3.71
N THR A 206 -17.45 -12.62 -2.57
CA THR A 206 -16.21 -11.82 -2.48
C THR A 206 -14.99 -12.54 -3.06
N GLY A 207 -15.01 -13.88 -3.07
CA GLY A 207 -13.95 -14.71 -3.63
C GLY A 207 -14.01 -14.79 -5.16
N GLY A 208 -14.70 -15.81 -5.66
CA GLY A 208 -14.68 -16.18 -7.08
C GLY A 208 -15.18 -15.07 -8.01
N PRO A 209 -16.42 -14.60 -7.83
CA PRO A 209 -17.04 -13.57 -8.67
C PRO A 209 -16.34 -12.21 -8.63
N ALA A 210 -15.68 -11.87 -7.51
CA ALA A 210 -15.09 -10.56 -7.28
C ALA A 210 -13.56 -10.62 -7.28
N TYR A 211 -12.91 -10.98 -6.16
CA TYR A 211 -11.44 -10.97 -6.02
C TYR A 211 -10.71 -11.75 -7.13
N PHE A 212 -11.01 -13.04 -7.31
CA PHE A 212 -10.28 -13.87 -8.28
C PHE A 212 -10.52 -13.42 -9.72
N LYS A 213 -11.77 -13.05 -10.06
CA LYS A 213 -12.12 -12.56 -11.41
C LYS A 213 -11.31 -11.32 -11.77
N HIS A 214 -11.19 -10.35 -10.88
CA HIS A 214 -10.51 -9.08 -11.15
C HIS A 214 -8.99 -9.23 -11.14
N ILE A 215 -8.41 -9.86 -10.12
CA ILE A 215 -6.95 -10.11 -10.03
C ILE A 215 -6.46 -10.88 -11.25
N VAL A 216 -7.11 -12.00 -11.59
CA VAL A 216 -6.67 -12.86 -12.70
C VAL A 216 -6.83 -12.15 -14.04
N LYS A 217 -7.91 -11.37 -14.23
CA LYS A 217 -8.09 -10.56 -15.44
C LYS A 217 -7.00 -9.50 -15.56
N ALA A 218 -6.75 -8.72 -14.51
CA ALA A 218 -5.79 -7.63 -14.54
C ALA A 218 -4.36 -8.14 -14.75
N GLY A 219 -3.96 -9.18 -14.01
CA GLY A 219 -2.65 -9.81 -14.16
C GLY A 219 -2.43 -10.37 -15.57
N ARG A 220 -3.38 -11.16 -16.07
CA ARG A 220 -3.28 -11.73 -17.43
C ARG A 220 -3.22 -10.65 -18.50
N LYS A 221 -4.07 -9.61 -18.40
CA LYS A 221 -4.12 -8.53 -19.40
C LYS A 221 -2.88 -7.67 -19.41
N LEU A 222 -2.25 -7.44 -18.25
CA LEU A 222 -0.96 -6.75 -18.21
C LEU A 222 0.14 -7.58 -18.89
N MET A 223 0.25 -8.86 -18.55
CA MET A 223 1.21 -9.78 -19.17
C MET A 223 1.02 -9.85 -20.70
N GLU A 224 -0.23 -10.00 -21.18
CA GLU A 224 -0.55 -9.97 -22.62
C GLU A 224 -0.11 -8.65 -23.28
N LYS A 225 -0.43 -7.50 -22.67
CA LYS A 225 -0.09 -6.17 -23.22
C LYS A 225 1.41 -5.93 -23.31
N MET A 226 2.17 -6.50 -22.39
CA MET A 226 3.63 -6.37 -22.31
C MET A 226 4.38 -7.52 -22.98
N ASN A 227 3.67 -8.49 -23.56
CA ASN A 227 4.25 -9.72 -24.11
C ASN A 227 5.15 -10.47 -23.11
N LEU A 228 4.68 -10.57 -21.86
CA LEU A 228 5.36 -11.26 -20.76
C LEU A 228 4.66 -12.58 -20.43
N THR A 229 5.44 -13.50 -19.86
CA THR A 229 4.96 -14.73 -19.23
C THR A 229 5.27 -14.69 -17.72
N PRO A 230 4.67 -15.57 -16.91
CA PRO A 230 5.03 -15.67 -15.50
C PRO A 230 6.52 -15.95 -15.26
N GLY A 231 7.24 -16.54 -16.22
CA GLY A 231 8.68 -16.79 -16.12
C GLY A 231 9.55 -15.55 -16.28
N ASP A 232 9.02 -14.45 -16.82
CA ASP A 232 9.73 -13.19 -17.07
C ASP A 232 9.62 -12.19 -15.91
N ILE A 233 8.97 -12.60 -14.82
CA ILE A 233 8.66 -11.80 -13.64
C ILE A 233 9.32 -12.46 -12.43
N ASP A 234 10.25 -11.79 -11.76
CA ASP A 234 10.95 -12.36 -10.61
C ASP A 234 10.07 -12.40 -9.36
N TYR A 235 9.22 -11.39 -9.17
CA TYR A 235 8.31 -11.32 -8.01
C TYR A 235 6.88 -10.96 -8.40
N PHE A 236 5.93 -11.66 -7.78
CA PHE A 236 4.51 -11.41 -7.94
C PHE A 236 3.86 -11.06 -6.61
N ILE A 237 3.23 -9.89 -6.54
CA ILE A 237 2.45 -9.44 -5.39
C ILE A 237 0.99 -9.36 -5.80
N CYS A 238 0.10 -9.85 -4.96
CA CYS A 238 -1.32 -9.55 -5.08
C CYS A 238 -1.92 -9.10 -3.76
N HIS A 239 -3.10 -8.48 -3.80
CA HIS A 239 -3.81 -8.08 -2.59
C HIS A 239 -4.05 -9.27 -1.66
N GLN A 240 -3.88 -9.07 -0.34
CA GLN A 240 -3.80 -10.15 0.64
C GLN A 240 -4.91 -10.01 1.69
N PRO A 241 -6.15 -10.41 1.38
CA PRO A 241 -7.24 -10.34 2.35
C PRO A 241 -7.15 -11.42 3.44
N ASN A 242 -6.43 -12.51 3.14
CA ASN A 242 -6.11 -13.63 4.03
C ASN A 242 -4.89 -14.38 3.46
N PRO A 243 -4.30 -15.36 4.17
CA PRO A 243 -3.14 -16.10 3.65
C PRO A 243 -3.42 -16.97 2.42
N VAL A 244 -4.64 -17.46 2.22
CA VAL A 244 -4.94 -18.51 1.24
C VAL A 244 -5.24 -17.97 -0.16
N TRP A 245 -6.01 -16.89 -0.25
CA TRP A 245 -6.48 -16.33 -1.52
C TRP A 245 -5.36 -15.81 -2.43
N PRO A 246 -4.40 -14.99 -1.96
CA PRO A 246 -3.30 -14.52 -2.80
C PRO A 246 -2.47 -15.68 -3.36
N MET A 247 -2.20 -16.72 -2.57
CA MET A 247 -1.51 -17.92 -3.06
C MET A 247 -2.29 -18.64 -4.16
N ARG A 248 -3.62 -18.75 -4.03
CA ARG A 248 -4.47 -19.37 -5.06
C ARG A 248 -4.48 -18.53 -6.34
N ALA A 249 -4.57 -17.21 -6.22
CA ALA A 249 -4.56 -16.31 -7.38
C ALA A 249 -3.21 -16.38 -8.11
N ALA A 250 -2.09 -16.31 -7.39
CA ALA A 250 -0.74 -16.45 -7.94
C ALA A 250 -0.58 -17.77 -8.72
N LYS A 251 -0.96 -18.90 -8.11
CA LYS A 251 -0.91 -20.22 -8.76
C LYS A 251 -1.77 -20.28 -10.02
N SER A 252 -2.97 -19.68 -10.00
CA SER A 252 -3.87 -19.66 -11.16
C SER A 252 -3.34 -18.83 -12.35
N LEU A 253 -2.43 -17.89 -12.08
CA LEU A 253 -1.72 -17.11 -13.09
C LEU A 253 -0.41 -17.76 -13.55
N GLY A 254 -0.01 -18.89 -12.93
CA GLY A 254 1.20 -19.63 -13.30
C GLY A 254 2.46 -19.26 -12.50
N PHE A 255 2.34 -18.46 -11.44
CA PHE A 255 3.47 -18.10 -10.58
C PHE A 255 3.83 -19.21 -9.59
N LYS A 256 5.13 -19.35 -9.35
CA LYS A 256 5.72 -20.30 -8.41
C LYS A 256 5.88 -19.71 -7.01
N PRO A 257 5.94 -20.54 -5.96
CA PRO A 257 6.08 -20.06 -4.57
C PRO A 257 7.21 -19.06 -4.33
N GLU A 258 8.38 -19.29 -4.91
CA GLU A 258 9.54 -18.41 -4.81
C GLU A 258 9.28 -16.98 -5.33
N GLN A 259 8.35 -16.82 -6.29
CA GLN A 259 7.99 -15.51 -6.86
C GLN A 259 7.01 -14.74 -5.97
N TYR A 260 6.08 -15.43 -5.29
CA TYR A 260 5.01 -14.75 -4.54
C TYR A 260 5.17 -14.76 -3.02
N LEU A 261 5.88 -15.74 -2.44
CA LEU A 261 6.10 -15.82 -0.99
C LEU A 261 6.85 -14.61 -0.41
N PRO A 262 7.85 -14.01 -1.08
CA PRO A 262 8.52 -12.83 -0.55
C PRO A 262 7.60 -11.61 -0.35
N GLY A 263 6.54 -11.52 -1.14
CA GLY A 263 5.53 -10.46 -1.01
C GLY A 263 4.47 -10.74 0.05
N MET A 264 4.38 -11.96 0.61
CA MET A 264 3.29 -12.36 1.51
C MET A 264 3.51 -11.87 2.95
N GLN A 265 2.74 -10.85 3.34
CA GLN A 265 2.85 -10.18 4.65
C GLN A 265 1.58 -10.29 5.51
N VAL A 266 0.45 -10.72 4.95
CA VAL A 266 -0.83 -10.83 5.69
C VAL A 266 -0.77 -11.74 6.92
N SER A 267 0.11 -12.75 6.94
CA SER A 267 0.28 -13.62 8.13
C SER A 267 1.12 -12.98 9.24
N LYS A 268 1.75 -11.83 8.97
CA LYS A 268 2.60 -11.07 9.90
C LYS A 268 1.93 -9.80 10.41
N PHE A 269 1.10 -9.18 9.58
CA PHE A 269 0.45 -7.90 9.91
C PHE A 269 -1.07 -7.93 9.77
N GLY A 270 -1.66 -8.97 9.21
CA GLY A 270 -3.06 -8.93 8.78
C GLY A 270 -3.24 -8.09 7.51
N ASN A 271 -4.50 -7.92 7.12
CA ASN A 271 -4.93 -7.14 5.97
C ASN A 271 -5.07 -5.69 6.39
N THR A 272 -4.15 -4.83 5.95
CA THR A 272 -4.16 -3.37 6.16
C THR A 272 -4.85 -2.63 5.00
N TYR A 273 -5.88 -3.25 4.40
CA TYR A 273 -6.65 -2.76 3.25
C TYR A 273 -5.81 -2.08 2.16
N SER A 274 -5.92 -0.76 1.99
CA SER A 274 -5.21 0.03 0.97
C SER A 274 -3.69 -0.11 1.06
N GLY A 275 -3.16 -0.35 2.26
CA GLY A 275 -1.75 -0.65 2.48
C GLY A 275 -1.33 -2.10 2.18
N SER A 276 -2.26 -3.05 2.03
CA SER A 276 -1.93 -4.50 2.02
C SER A 276 -1.04 -4.92 0.84
N SER A 277 -1.47 -4.68 -0.40
CA SER A 277 -0.66 -4.98 -1.59
C SER A 277 0.62 -4.13 -1.64
N PRO A 278 0.56 -2.82 -1.36
CA PRO A 278 1.73 -1.95 -1.25
C PRO A 278 2.78 -2.40 -0.20
N ILE A 279 2.39 -2.90 0.98
CA ILE A 279 3.33 -3.50 1.95
C ILE A 279 4.03 -4.73 1.34
N GLY A 280 3.31 -5.55 0.57
CA GLY A 280 3.92 -6.66 -0.18
C GLY A 280 4.96 -6.18 -1.20
N LEU A 281 4.70 -5.08 -1.90
CA LEU A 281 5.69 -4.47 -2.82
C LEU A 281 6.93 -3.98 -2.08
N ALA A 282 6.76 -3.30 -0.95
CA ALA A 282 7.89 -2.87 -0.11
C ALA A 282 8.73 -4.06 0.39
N SER A 283 8.08 -5.16 0.79
CA SER A 283 8.77 -6.39 1.21
C SER A 283 9.64 -6.99 0.10
N VAL A 284 9.18 -6.89 -1.15
CA VAL A 284 9.97 -7.34 -2.31
C VAL A 284 11.12 -6.36 -2.58
N LEU A 285 10.88 -5.05 -2.53
CA LEU A 285 11.93 -4.04 -2.74
C LEU A 285 13.06 -4.12 -1.69
N ASP A 286 12.77 -4.62 -0.48
CA ASP A 286 13.77 -4.91 0.55
C ASP A 286 14.82 -5.94 0.11
N ILE A 287 14.50 -6.82 -0.85
CA ILE A 287 15.38 -7.92 -1.27
C ILE A 287 15.70 -7.96 -2.78
N ALA A 288 14.89 -7.32 -3.61
CA ALA A 288 15.03 -7.40 -5.07
C ALA A 288 16.38 -6.86 -5.56
N LYS A 289 16.92 -7.48 -6.59
CA LYS A 289 18.19 -7.09 -7.20
C LYS A 289 17.95 -6.19 -8.41
N PRO A 290 18.95 -5.40 -8.82
CA PRO A 290 18.88 -4.67 -10.08
C PRO A 290 18.49 -5.59 -11.23
N TYR A 291 17.65 -5.08 -12.13
CA TYR A 291 17.12 -5.74 -13.33
C TYR A 291 16.12 -6.88 -13.08
N GLU A 292 15.76 -7.16 -11.82
CA GLU A 292 14.63 -8.04 -11.51
C GLU A 292 13.31 -7.31 -11.78
N ARG A 293 12.32 -8.03 -12.30
CA ARG A 293 10.98 -7.51 -12.61
C ARG A 293 9.98 -7.87 -11.52
N ILE A 294 9.22 -6.88 -11.09
CA ILE A 294 8.20 -7.00 -10.06
C ILE A 294 6.84 -6.73 -10.68
N MET A 295 5.90 -7.64 -10.50
CA MET A 295 4.50 -7.44 -10.85
C MET A 295 3.64 -7.33 -9.59
N ILE A 296 2.88 -6.25 -9.46
CA ILE A 296 1.88 -6.08 -8.40
C ILE A 296 0.49 -6.02 -9.02
N VAL A 297 -0.45 -6.79 -8.45
CA VAL A 297 -1.86 -6.80 -8.84
C VAL A 297 -2.74 -6.57 -7.61
N SER A 298 -3.28 -5.36 -7.47
CA SER A 298 -4.13 -4.98 -6.35
C SER A 298 -5.59 -5.32 -6.59
N TYR A 299 -6.40 -5.29 -5.53
CA TYR A 299 -7.84 -5.46 -5.60
C TYR A 299 -8.51 -4.51 -4.63
N GLY A 300 -9.65 -3.96 -5.02
CA GLY A 300 -10.59 -3.31 -4.11
C GLY A 300 -11.99 -3.78 -4.42
N SER A 301 -12.75 -4.09 -3.38
CA SER A 301 -14.16 -4.47 -3.50
C SER A 301 -15.03 -3.34 -4.04
N GLY A 302 -16.17 -3.71 -4.63
CA GLY A 302 -17.08 -2.79 -5.31
C GLY A 302 -17.23 -2.95 -6.83
N ALA A 303 -16.33 -3.47 -7.67
CA ALA A 303 -14.97 -3.97 -7.45
C ALA A 303 -14.03 -3.61 -8.62
N GLY A 304 -12.73 -3.63 -8.38
CA GLY A 304 -11.71 -3.35 -9.39
C GLY A 304 -10.33 -3.88 -9.02
N SER A 305 -9.43 -3.86 -10.00
CA SER A 305 -8.05 -4.31 -9.85
C SER A 305 -7.12 -3.47 -10.73
N ASP A 306 -5.93 -3.17 -10.19
CA ASP A 306 -4.84 -2.53 -10.93
C ASP A 306 -3.63 -3.47 -10.95
N ALA A 307 -3.04 -3.64 -12.13
CA ALA A 307 -1.80 -4.37 -12.33
C ALA A 307 -0.70 -3.41 -12.80
N TYR A 308 0.50 -3.54 -12.23
CA TYR A 308 1.68 -2.77 -12.59
C TYR A 308 2.90 -3.69 -12.77
N SER A 309 3.76 -3.37 -13.75
CA SER A 309 5.09 -3.98 -13.90
C SER A 309 6.15 -2.94 -13.59
N PHE A 310 7.08 -3.31 -12.72
CA PHE A 310 8.21 -2.49 -12.35
C PHE A 310 9.53 -3.20 -12.66
N LEU A 311 10.48 -2.49 -13.25
CA LEU A 311 11.85 -2.98 -13.44
C LEU A 311 12.78 -2.35 -12.40
N VAL A 312 13.40 -3.17 -11.55
CA VAL A 312 14.30 -2.68 -10.50
C VAL A 312 15.58 -2.13 -11.13
N THR A 313 16.05 -0.99 -10.63
CA THR A 313 17.27 -0.34 -11.11
C THR A 313 18.43 -0.54 -10.13
N SER A 314 19.63 -0.10 -10.49
CA SER A 314 20.79 -0.16 -9.60
C SER A 314 20.71 0.78 -8.38
N GLN A 315 19.80 1.76 -8.37
CA GLN A 315 19.67 2.75 -7.29
C GLN A 315 19.13 2.13 -6.01
N ILE A 316 18.47 0.96 -6.11
CA ILE A 316 17.95 0.24 -4.95
C ILE A 316 19.07 -0.12 -3.96
N GLU A 317 20.26 -0.48 -4.45
CA GLU A 317 21.37 -0.95 -3.60
C GLU A 317 21.87 0.15 -2.67
N GLU A 318 22.03 1.37 -3.20
CA GLU A 318 22.42 2.53 -2.39
C GLU A 318 21.31 2.92 -1.41
N LYS A 319 20.07 3.04 -1.90
CA LYS A 319 18.96 3.61 -1.12
C LYS A 319 18.46 2.68 -0.01
N ARG A 320 18.52 1.36 -0.20
CA ARG A 320 18.13 0.38 0.82
C ARG A 320 18.87 0.56 2.14
N SER A 321 20.14 1.00 2.09
CA SER A 321 20.96 1.22 3.29
C SER A 321 20.54 2.46 4.13
N ARG A 322 19.77 3.38 3.54
CA ARG A 322 19.36 4.65 4.18
C ARG A 322 18.29 4.45 5.24
N GLN A 323 17.55 3.33 5.18
CA GLN A 323 16.45 3.04 6.08
C GLN A 323 16.63 1.66 6.73
N ARG A 324 16.72 1.64 8.06
CA ARG A 324 16.82 0.39 8.84
C ARG A 324 15.45 -0.19 9.19
N PHE A 325 14.42 0.65 9.24
CA PHE A 325 13.05 0.29 9.58
C PHE A 325 12.28 -0.24 8.36
N ASN A 326 12.82 -1.27 7.73
CA ASN A 326 12.21 -1.92 6.57
C ASN A 326 11.14 -2.95 6.99
N VAL A 327 10.52 -3.65 6.03
CA VAL A 327 9.43 -4.60 6.35
C VAL A 327 9.92 -5.72 7.26
N ARG A 328 11.14 -6.23 7.02
CA ARG A 328 11.74 -7.25 7.88
C ARG A 328 11.92 -6.75 9.31
N TYR A 329 12.40 -5.53 9.51
CA TYR A 329 12.50 -4.93 10.84
C TYR A 329 11.13 -4.87 11.52
N GLN A 330 10.07 -4.46 10.80
CA GLN A 330 8.72 -4.38 11.33
C GLN A 330 8.17 -5.75 11.82
N VAL A 331 8.61 -6.85 11.18
CA VAL A 331 8.31 -8.23 11.61
C VAL A 331 9.14 -8.64 12.83
N GLU A 332 10.44 -8.36 12.83
CA GLU A 332 11.41 -8.85 13.84
C GLU A 332 11.57 -7.87 15.02
N ASN A 333 10.73 -6.84 15.10
CA ASN A 333 10.85 -5.74 16.05
C ASN A 333 10.82 -6.24 17.52
N ARG A 334 11.92 -6.04 18.25
CA ARG A 334 12.06 -6.43 19.68
C ARG A 334 11.09 -5.72 20.64
N TYR A 335 10.44 -4.66 20.18
CA TYR A 335 9.48 -3.86 20.95
C TYR A 335 8.01 -4.26 20.67
N ILE A 336 7.78 -5.39 19.99
CA ILE A 336 6.43 -5.91 19.79
C ILE A 336 5.78 -6.21 21.14
N GLU A 337 4.55 -5.74 21.30
CA GLU A 337 3.71 -5.98 22.47
C GLU A 337 2.48 -6.77 22.07
N TYR A 338 2.32 -7.96 22.66
CA TYR A 338 1.17 -8.81 22.39
C TYR A 338 0.03 -8.47 23.35
N ILE A 339 -1.14 -8.18 22.79
CA ILE A 339 -2.37 -7.97 23.54
C ILE A 339 -3.38 -9.08 23.24
N ASP A 340 -4.25 -9.35 24.20
CA ASP A 340 -5.36 -10.28 23.99
C ASP A 340 -6.50 -9.63 23.18
N TYR A 341 -7.39 -10.47 22.67
CA TYR A 341 -8.52 -10.02 21.86
C TYR A 341 -9.45 -9.09 22.65
N ALA A 342 -9.65 -9.30 23.95
CA ALA A 342 -10.54 -8.48 24.77
C ALA A 342 -10.01 -7.05 24.91
N THR A 343 -8.70 -6.91 25.13
CA THR A 343 -7.98 -5.63 25.18
C THR A 343 -8.07 -4.90 23.84
N TYR A 344 -7.84 -5.61 22.73
CA TYR A 344 -8.02 -5.05 21.40
C TYR A 344 -9.45 -4.53 21.14
N ARG A 345 -10.48 -5.26 21.58
CA ARG A 345 -11.86 -4.82 21.41
C ARG A 345 -12.16 -3.55 22.19
N ARG A 346 -11.61 -3.41 23.40
CA ARG A 346 -11.67 -2.16 24.17
C ARG A 346 -10.97 -1.01 23.45
N PHE A 347 -9.78 -1.25 22.89
CA PHE A 347 -9.08 -0.22 22.11
C PHE A 347 -9.90 0.27 20.91
N LYS A 348 -10.57 -0.64 20.19
CA LYS A 348 -11.48 -0.29 19.08
C LYS A 348 -12.69 0.54 19.53
N GLU A 349 -13.10 0.42 20.79
CA GLU A 349 -14.19 1.19 21.40
C GLU A 349 -13.69 2.49 22.06
N GLY A 350 -12.38 2.73 22.07
CA GLY A 350 -11.77 3.88 22.76
C GLY A 350 -11.80 3.76 24.29
N LEU A 351 -11.87 2.52 24.81
CA LEU A 351 -12.02 2.19 26.24
C LEU A 351 -10.73 1.70 26.91
#